data_AF-A0A397HTD4-F1
#
_entry.id   AF-A0A397HTD4-F1
#
_cell.length_a   1.000
_cell.length_b   1.000
_cell.length_c   1.000
_cell.angle_alpha   90.00
_cell.angle_beta   90.00
_cell.angle_gamma   90.00
#
_symmetry.space_group_name_H-M   'P 1'
#
loop_
_entity.id
_entity.type
_entity.pdbx_description
1 polymer ?
#
loop_
_entity_poly.entity_id
_entity_poly.type
_entity_poly.pdbx_seq_one_letter_code
_entity_poly.pdbx_strand_id
1 'polypeptide(L)'
;MFEKYMDFWDNEHIQFRLDQIREDLADSVEIKIYTDSSLIRGGTSNAIISIMGCGWYVFNEQHRNFRFKGKVEKFISSTRAELFAILIAVYATPKGSRLCIFTNSQVAIDALSLASVNPRKAYKKLLILYHYNY
;
A
#
# COMPACT_ATOMS: atom_id res chain seq x y z
N MET A 1 -9.11 -12.87 -5.01
CA MET A 1 -8.46 -11.81 -4.22
C MET A 1 -8.05 -10.63 -5.09
N PHE A 2 -7.56 -10.87 -6.32
CA PHE A 2 -7.10 -9.84 -7.27
C PHE A 2 -8.20 -8.98 -7.91
N GLU A 3 -9.38 -9.54 -8.20
CA GLU A 3 -10.52 -8.80 -8.79
C GLU A 3 -10.86 -7.50 -8.04
N LYS A 4 -10.62 -7.48 -6.72
CA LYS A 4 -10.93 -6.35 -5.83
C LYS A 4 -10.03 -5.12 -6.05
N TYR A 5 -8.91 -5.29 -6.74
CA TYR A 5 -7.93 -4.23 -7.01
C TYR A 5 -7.67 -4.08 -8.52
N MET A 6 -8.42 -4.77 -9.38
CA MET A 6 -8.20 -4.73 -10.84
C MET A 6 -8.33 -3.31 -11.39
N ASP A 7 -9.32 -2.54 -10.95
CA ASP A 7 -9.47 -1.12 -11.36
C ASP A 7 -8.20 -0.27 -11.09
N PHE A 8 -7.41 -0.63 -10.06
CA PHE A 8 -6.13 0.04 -9.76
C PHE A 8 -4.97 -0.53 -10.59
N TRP A 9 -4.86 -1.85 -10.68
CA TRP A 9 -3.75 -2.52 -11.36
C TRP A 9 -3.84 -2.45 -12.89
N ASP A 10 -5.05 -2.42 -13.44
CA ASP A 10 -5.30 -2.34 -14.89
C ASP A 10 -5.24 -0.90 -15.41
N ASN A 11 -5.09 0.08 -14.51
CA ASN A 11 -4.94 1.48 -14.90
C ASN A 11 -3.53 1.73 -15.45
N GLU A 12 -3.42 1.82 -16.77
CA GLU A 12 -2.14 2.02 -17.49
C GLU A 12 -1.36 3.24 -17.01
N HIS A 13 -2.04 4.34 -16.67
CA HIS A 13 -1.37 5.54 -16.16
C HIS A 13 -0.76 5.32 -14.78
N ILE A 14 -1.44 4.55 -13.92
CA ILE A 14 -0.90 4.16 -12.61
C ILE A 14 0.31 3.26 -12.80
N GLN A 15 0.20 2.22 -13.64
CA GLN A 15 1.30 1.27 -13.88
C GLN A 15 2.51 1.98 -14.45
N PHE A 16 2.32 2.77 -15.51
CA PHE A 16 3.38 3.56 -16.13
C PHE A 16 4.08 4.46 -15.10
N ARG A 17 3.33 5.13 -14.23
CA ARG A 17 3.94 6.00 -13.21
C ARG A 17 4.75 5.21 -12.18
N LEU A 18 4.26 4.04 -11.75
CA LEU A 18 4.99 3.19 -10.80
C LEU A 18 6.27 2.62 -11.42
N ASP A 19 6.21 2.25 -12.70
CA ASP A 19 7.36 1.73 -13.44
C ASP A 19 8.42 2.82 -13.68
N GLN A 20 8.02 4.04 -14.04
CA GLN A 20 8.95 5.17 -14.14
C GLN A 20 9.70 5.44 -12.83
N ILE A 21 8.99 5.44 -11.70
CA ILE A 21 9.63 5.64 -10.38
C ILE A 21 10.60 4.50 -10.08
N ARG A 22 10.25 3.26 -10.44
CA ARG A 22 11.14 2.11 -10.29
C ARG A 22 12.42 2.26 -11.10
N GLU A 23 12.30 2.71 -12.35
CA GLU A 23 13.44 3.00 -13.25
C GLU A 23 14.32 4.12 -12.70
N ASP A 24 13.71 5.22 -12.25
CA ASP A 24 14.43 6.35 -11.66
C ASP A 24 15.22 5.93 -10.41
N LEU A 25 14.71 4.94 -9.67
CA LEU A 25 15.32 4.38 -8.46
C LEU A 25 16.28 3.23 -8.74
N ALA A 26 16.46 2.76 -9.98
CA ALA A 26 17.10 1.47 -10.32
C ALA A 26 18.47 1.22 -9.64
N ASP A 27 19.31 2.24 -9.55
CA ASP A 27 20.67 2.14 -8.98
C ASP A 27 20.72 2.42 -7.47
N SER A 28 19.57 2.60 -6.81
CA SER A 28 19.52 2.98 -5.40
C SER A 28 19.84 1.79 -4.50
N VAL A 29 20.84 1.92 -3.64
CA VAL A 29 21.21 0.85 -2.69
C VAL A 29 20.24 0.80 -1.50
N GLU A 30 19.85 1.96 -0.99
CA GLU A 30 18.93 2.07 0.14
C GLU A 30 17.80 3.06 -0.18
N ILE A 31 16.57 2.64 0.09
CA ILE A 31 15.39 3.41 -0.21
C ILE A 31 14.57 3.58 1.07
N LYS A 32 14.36 4.83 1.49
CA LYS A 32 13.51 5.18 2.64
C LYS A 32 12.12 5.54 2.14
N ILE A 33 11.11 4.86 2.66
CA ILE A 33 9.72 4.95 2.21
C ILE A 33 8.87 5.32 3.41
N TYR A 34 8.06 6.36 3.28
CA TYR A 34 7.04 6.72 4.27
C TYR A 34 5.68 6.45 3.64
N THR A 35 4.90 5.56 4.23
CA THR A 35 3.56 5.24 3.76
C THR A 35 2.53 5.98 4.59
N ASP A 36 1.43 6.33 3.95
CA ASP A 36 0.25 6.85 4.63
C ASP A 36 -1.00 6.33 3.91
N SER A 37 -2.01 6.02 4.69
CA SER A 37 -3.29 5.54 4.18
C SER A 37 -4.44 6.31 4.79
N SER A 38 -5.50 6.45 4.00
CA SER A 38 -6.70 7.13 4.44
C SER A 38 -7.94 6.31 4.12
N LEU A 39 -8.96 6.48 4.94
CA LEU A 39 -10.25 5.83 4.73
C LEU A 39 -11.34 6.89 4.76
N ILE A 40 -11.97 7.11 3.61
CA ILE A 40 -13.13 7.99 3.51
C ILE A 40 -14.36 7.10 3.44
N ARG A 41 -15.21 7.20 4.47
CA ARG A 41 -16.57 6.66 4.50
C ARG A 41 -17.53 7.85 4.41
N GLY A 42 -18.24 7.97 3.30
CA GLY A 42 -19.25 9.00 3.08
C GLY A 42 -20.49 8.42 2.43
N GLY A 43 -21.60 9.11 2.52
CA GLY A 43 -22.80 8.71 1.80
C GLY A 43 -23.75 9.89 1.59
N THR A 44 -24.46 9.86 0.46
CA THR A 44 -25.72 10.58 0.30
C THR A 44 -26.86 9.59 0.57
N SER A 45 -28.11 10.07 0.63
CA SER A 45 -29.30 9.20 0.74
C SER A 45 -29.37 8.11 -0.34
N ASN A 46 -28.63 8.26 -1.44
CA ASN A 46 -28.75 7.42 -2.63
C ASN A 46 -27.47 6.59 -2.93
N ALA A 47 -26.35 6.81 -2.23
CA ALA A 47 -25.13 6.03 -2.44
C ALA A 47 -24.16 6.10 -1.26
N ILE A 48 -23.59 4.95 -0.88
CA ILE A 48 -22.43 4.86 0.03
C ILE A 48 -21.16 4.96 -0.83
N ILE A 49 -20.38 6.02 -0.63
CA ILE A 49 -19.06 6.19 -1.24
C ILE A 49 -18.01 5.79 -0.21
N SER A 50 -17.18 4.82 -0.60
CA SER A 50 -16.22 4.19 0.29
C SER A 50 -14.90 4.06 -0.44
N ILE A 51 -13.94 4.91 -0.07
CA ILE A 51 -12.66 5.09 -0.76
C ILE A 51 -11.52 4.85 0.23
N MET A 52 -10.60 3.96 -0.15
CA MET A 52 -9.29 3.85 0.49
C MET A 52 -8.28 4.67 -0.27
N GLY A 53 -7.71 5.69 0.37
CA GLY A 53 -6.52 6.37 -0.11
C GLY A 53 -5.28 5.58 0.27
N CYS A 54 -4.33 5.51 -0.66
CA CYS A 54 -3.02 4.93 -0.43
C CYS A 54 -1.98 5.89 -1.01
N GLY A 55 -0.93 6.16 -0.24
CA GLY A 55 0.11 7.05 -0.69
C GLY A 55 1.43 6.73 -0.02
N TRP A 56 2.48 7.18 -0.66
CA TRP A 56 3.81 7.08 -0.11
C TRP A 56 4.71 8.18 -0.65
N TYR A 57 5.74 8.44 0.11
CA TYR A 57 6.83 9.34 -0.21
C TYR A 57 8.13 8.58 -0.04
N VAL A 58 8.99 8.62 -1.05
CA VAL A 58 10.23 7.85 -1.09
C VAL A 58 11.44 8.75 -1.30
N PHE A 59 12.55 8.39 -0.69
CA PHE A 59 13.86 9.01 -0.86
C PHE A 59 14.92 7.93 -1.08
N ASN A 60 15.86 8.18 -1.97
CA ASN A 60 17.06 7.36 -2.07
C ASN A 60 18.26 8.03 -1.39
N GLU A 61 19.41 7.36 -1.39
CA GLU A 61 20.65 7.85 -0.77
C GLU A 61 21.21 9.13 -1.40
N GLN A 62 20.86 9.44 -2.65
CA GLN A 62 21.19 10.72 -3.31
C GLN A 62 20.15 11.82 -3.05
N HIS A 63 19.25 11.63 -2.08
CA HIS A 63 18.15 12.55 -1.74
C HIS A 63 17.17 12.86 -2.89
N ARG A 64 17.18 12.04 -3.95
CA ARG A 64 16.11 12.09 -4.95
C ARG A 64 14.83 11.60 -4.31
N ASN A 65 13.74 12.31 -4.55
CA ASN A 65 12.46 12.01 -3.94
C ASN A 65 11.35 11.83 -4.96
N PHE A 66 10.46 10.90 -4.65
CA PHE A 66 9.27 10.62 -5.45
C PHE A 66 8.08 10.46 -4.53
N ARG A 67 6.90 10.71 -5.08
CA ARG A 67 5.64 10.53 -4.35
C ARG A 67 4.61 9.89 -5.26
N PHE A 68 3.76 9.08 -4.65
CA PHE A 68 2.60 8.52 -5.31
C PHE A 68 1.39 8.64 -4.38
N LYS A 69 0.22 8.87 -4.99
CA LYS A 69 -1.07 8.82 -4.32
C LYS A 69 -2.05 8.12 -5.26
N GLY A 70 -2.81 7.20 -4.72
CA GLY A 70 -3.83 6.46 -5.43
C GLY A 70 -5.04 6.22 -4.55
N LYS A 71 -6.10 5.73 -5.18
CA LYS A 71 -7.33 5.35 -4.49
C LYS A 71 -7.80 3.98 -4.95
N VAL A 72 -8.39 3.24 -4.02
CA VAL A 72 -9.06 1.97 -4.28
C VAL A 72 -10.49 2.10 -3.76
N GLU A 73 -11.45 1.72 -4.58
CA GLU A 73 -12.88 1.82 -4.27
C GLU A 73 -13.44 0.45 -3.87
N LYS A 74 -14.66 0.42 -3.32
CA LYS A 74 -15.48 -0.80 -3.08
C LYS A 74 -15.02 -1.74 -1.94
N PHE A 75 -13.81 -1.61 -1.39
CA PHE A 75 -13.29 -2.56 -0.38
C PHE A 75 -12.58 -1.90 0.81
N ILE A 76 -13.33 -1.45 1.81
CA ILE A 76 -12.84 -0.61 2.91
C ILE A 76 -12.23 -1.38 4.11
N SER A 77 -11.03 -0.98 4.52
CA SER A 77 -10.43 -1.26 5.84
C SER A 77 -9.17 -0.40 5.97
N SER A 78 -8.99 0.30 7.08
CA SER A 78 -7.77 1.07 7.34
C SER A 78 -6.52 0.19 7.28
N THR A 79 -6.58 -1.02 7.85
CA THR A 79 -5.50 -2.01 7.74
C THR A 79 -5.21 -2.39 6.28
N ARG A 80 -6.25 -2.55 5.44
CA ARG A 80 -6.04 -2.85 4.01
C ARG A 80 -5.49 -1.66 3.26
N ALA A 81 -5.91 -0.44 3.59
CA ALA A 81 -5.38 0.77 2.99
C ALA A 81 -3.89 0.90 3.28
N GLU A 82 -3.46 0.62 4.51
CA GLU A 82 -2.06 0.65 4.88
C GLU A 82 -1.24 -0.47 4.22
N LEU A 83 -1.71 -1.72 4.30
CA LEU A 83 -1.03 -2.84 3.66
C LEU A 83 -0.94 -2.64 2.13
N PHE A 84 -1.95 -2.01 1.54
CA PHE A 84 -1.92 -1.67 0.12
C PHE A 84 -0.93 -0.55 -0.16
N ALA A 85 -0.86 0.51 0.65
CA ALA A 85 0.15 1.57 0.55
C ALA A 85 1.58 1.02 0.60
N ILE A 86 1.84 0.05 1.51
CA ILE A 86 3.12 -0.66 1.59
C ILE A 86 3.37 -1.49 0.32
N LEU A 87 2.38 -2.27 -0.13
CA LEU A 87 2.50 -3.12 -1.33
C LEU A 87 2.86 -2.30 -2.57
N ILE A 88 2.16 -1.19 -2.82
CA ILE A 88 2.41 -0.34 -4.01
C ILE A 88 3.76 0.37 -3.90
N ALA A 89 4.23 0.69 -2.69
CA ALA A 89 5.54 1.29 -2.50
C ALA A 89 6.66 0.29 -2.81
N VAL A 90 6.54 -0.95 -2.32
CA VAL A 90 7.47 -2.05 -2.66
C VAL A 90 7.45 -2.32 -4.17
N TYR A 91 6.26 -2.33 -4.80
CA TYR A 91 6.15 -2.49 -6.24
C TYR A 91 6.92 -1.41 -7.00
N ALA A 92 6.85 -0.15 -6.59
CA ALA A 92 7.55 0.97 -7.22
C ALA A 92 9.05 1.04 -6.92
N THR A 93 9.64 0.03 -6.30
CA THR A 93 11.08 -0.04 -6.00
C THR A 93 11.77 -1.14 -6.81
N PRO A 94 13.05 -0.95 -7.19
CA PRO A 94 13.80 -1.96 -7.91
C PRO A 94 14.15 -3.15 -7.01
N LYS A 95 14.48 -4.27 -7.65
CA LYS A 95 14.94 -5.47 -6.95
C LYS A 95 16.37 -5.25 -6.44
N GLY A 96 16.67 -5.82 -5.27
CA GLY A 96 18.02 -5.81 -4.70
C GLY A 96 18.33 -4.61 -3.78
N SER A 97 17.50 -3.56 -3.79
CA SER A 97 17.62 -2.45 -2.85
C SER A 97 17.17 -2.83 -1.44
N ARG A 98 17.82 -2.23 -0.44
CA ARG A 98 17.37 -2.29 0.96
C ARG A 98 16.25 -1.28 1.17
N LEU A 99 15.05 -1.77 1.47
CA LEU A 99 13.89 -0.91 1.73
C LEU A 99 13.72 -0.66 3.24
N CYS A 100 13.70 0.61 3.63
CA CYS A 100 13.40 1.09 4.97
C CYS A 100 12.00 1.74 4.96
N ILE A 101 10.97 0.97 5.33
CA ILE A 101 9.57 1.40 5.26
C ILE A 101 9.09 1.88 6.64
N PHE A 102 8.59 3.12 6.68
CA PHE A 102 8.05 3.78 7.85
C PHE A 102 6.52 3.91 7.69
N THR A 103 5.79 3.30 8.61
CA THR A 103 4.32 3.37 8.71
C THR A 103 3.96 3.65 10.16
N ASN A 104 2.86 4.40 10.38
CA ASN A 104 2.30 4.62 11.71
C ASN A 104 1.33 3.51 12.15
N SER A 105 1.08 2.50 11.30
CA SER A 105 0.12 1.43 11.58
C SER A 105 0.79 0.24 12.25
N GLN A 106 0.69 0.17 13.57
CA GLN A 106 1.16 -0.98 14.34
C GLN A 106 0.49 -2.28 13.88
N VAL A 107 -0.78 -2.21 13.47
CA VAL A 107 -1.52 -3.38 12.95
C VAL A 107 -0.90 -3.91 11.65
N ALA A 108 -0.44 -3.03 10.76
CA ALA A 108 0.25 -3.44 9.54
C ALA A 108 1.62 -4.05 9.85
N ILE A 109 2.39 -3.45 10.78
CA ILE A 109 3.68 -3.97 11.25
C ILE A 109 3.51 -5.37 11.84
N ASP A 110 2.55 -5.56 12.74
CA ASP A 110 2.28 -6.84 13.40
C ASP A 110 1.85 -7.91 12.38
N ALA A 111 1.04 -7.52 11.38
CA ALA A 111 0.60 -8.43 10.33
C ALA A 111 1.76 -8.90 9.46
N LEU A 112 2.65 -7.99 9.05
CA LEU A 112 3.83 -8.31 8.24
C LEU A 112 4.87 -9.11 9.03
N SER A 113 5.10 -8.76 10.30
CA SER A 113 5.98 -9.51 11.21
C SER A 113 5.46 -10.93 11.43
N LEU A 114 4.15 -11.10 11.61
CA LEU A 114 3.56 -12.44 11.70
C LEU A 114 3.65 -13.18 10.36
N ALA A 115 3.48 -12.48 9.23
CA ALA A 115 3.55 -13.10 7.91
C ALA A 115 4.97 -13.59 7.57
N SER A 116 6.03 -12.91 8.04
CA SER A 116 7.41 -13.34 7.81
C SER A 116 7.75 -14.66 8.52
N VAL A 117 7.10 -14.94 9.66
CA VAL A 117 7.32 -16.16 10.45
C VAL A 117 6.30 -17.25 10.13
N ASN A 118 5.03 -16.87 9.95
CA ASN A 118 3.93 -17.80 9.70
C ASN A 118 2.84 -17.18 8.80
N PRO A 119 3.02 -17.23 7.46
CA PRO A 119 2.09 -16.66 6.50
C PRO A 119 0.65 -17.17 6.65
N ARG A 120 0.47 -18.46 6.97
CA ARG A 120 -0.86 -19.07 7.13
C ARG A 120 -1.61 -18.50 8.34
N LYS A 121 -0.91 -18.30 9.46
CA LYS A 121 -1.49 -17.70 10.67
C LYS A 121 -1.77 -16.22 10.47
N ALA A 122 -0.88 -15.48 9.79
CA ALA A 122 -1.10 -14.09 9.42
C ALA A 122 -2.36 -13.92 8.56
N TYR A 123 -2.52 -14.76 7.53
CA TYR A 123 -3.71 -14.78 6.69
C TYR A 123 -5.00 -14.95 7.49
N LYS A 124 -5.05 -15.95 8.39
CA LYS A 124 -6.22 -16.15 9.27
C LYS A 124 -6.50 -14.94 10.16
N LYS A 125 -5.48 -14.30 10.72
CA LYS A 125 -5.63 -13.11 11.57
C LYS A 125 -6.15 -11.90 10.79
N LEU A 126 -5.65 -11.69 9.56
CA LEU A 126 -6.12 -10.65 8.64
C LEU A 126 -7.57 -10.88 8.20
N LEU A 127 -8.00 -12.14 8.03
CA LEU A 127 -9.40 -12.47 7.79
C LEU A 127 -10.29 -12.16 9.00
N ILE A 128 -9.80 -12.27 10.24
CA ILE A 128 -10.60 -11.93 11.43
C ILE A 128 -10.75 -10.41 11.57
N LEU A 129 -9.69 -9.64 11.28
CA LEU A 129 -9.75 -8.17 11.25
C LEU A 129 -10.72 -7.63 10.18
N TYR A 130 -11.12 -8.45 9.21
CA TYR A 130 -12.17 -8.15 8.25
C TYR A 130 -13.57 -8.12 8.87
N HIS A 131 -13.81 -8.89 9.94
CA HIS A 131 -15.14 -9.06 10.53
C HIS A 131 -15.40 -8.18 11.76
N TYR A 132 -14.38 -7.56 12.35
CA TYR A 132 -14.51 -6.83 13.62
C TYR A 132 -14.37 -5.30 13.53
N ASN A 133 -14.29 -4.73 12.33
CA ASN A 133 -14.39 -3.28 12.15
C ASN A 133 -15.86 -2.91 11.85
N TYR A 134 -16.68 -2.92 12.90
CA TYR A 134 -18.03 -2.37 12.93
C TYR A 134 -18.01 -0.86 12.64
#